data_AF-A0A2U8W1M2-F1
#
_entry.id   AF-A0A2U8W1M2-F1
#
_cell.length_a   1.000
_cell.length_b   1.000
_cell.length_c   1.000
_cell.angle_alpha   90.00
_cell.angle_beta   90.00
_cell.angle_gamma   90.00
#
_symmetry.space_group_name_H-M   'P 1'
#
loop_
_entity.id
_entity.type
_entity.pdbx_description
1 polymer ?
#
loop_
_entity_poly.entity_id
_entity_poly.type
_entity_poly.pdbx_seq_one_letter_code
_entity_poly.pdbx_strand_id
1 'polypeptide(L)'
;MTAADAFCPWARNLDTAERLSRLRAIRAIVCLTCGRPGEVPARFLDRAERDAAALVPALNVSHALALAGCRHVLASDAALHRRRP
;
A
#
# COMPACT_ATOMS: atom_id res chain seq x y z
N MET A 1 -9.66 -3.03 14.02
CA MET A 1 -8.85 -2.16 13.15
C MET A 1 -8.40 -0.99 14.00
N THR A 2 -7.11 -0.92 14.28
CA THR A 2 -6.49 0.16 15.06
C THR A 2 -6.33 1.41 14.17
N ALA A 3 -6.09 2.59 14.76
CA ALA A 3 -5.90 3.83 14.01
C ALA A 3 -4.73 3.77 13.00
N ALA A 4 -3.74 2.89 13.22
CA ALA A 4 -2.65 2.64 12.28
C ALA A 4 -3.13 1.93 10.99
N ASP A 5 -4.20 1.14 11.06
CA ASP A 5 -4.80 0.47 9.90
C ASP A 5 -5.59 1.44 9.00
N ALA A 6 -5.88 2.65 9.51
CA ALA A 6 -6.60 3.70 8.77
C ALA A 6 -5.70 4.53 7.84
N PHE A 7 -4.38 4.35 7.91
CA PHE A 7 -3.45 5.14 7.10
C PHE A 7 -3.32 4.63 5.66
N CYS A 8 -3.66 3.38 5.44
CA CYS A 8 -3.47 2.74 4.15
C CYS A 8 -4.60 3.05 3.12
N PRO A 9 -4.46 2.72 1.82
CA PRO A 9 -5.50 2.84 0.79
C PRO A 9 -6.85 2.16 1.10
N TRP A 10 -6.97 1.50 2.25
CA TRP A 10 -8.16 0.81 2.73
C TRP A 10 -8.91 1.60 3.81
N ALA A 11 -8.56 2.86 4.07
CA ALA A 11 -9.37 3.72 4.92
C ALA A 11 -10.82 3.76 4.38
N ARG A 12 -11.80 3.54 5.26
CA ARG A 12 -13.22 3.36 4.88
C ARG A 12 -13.83 4.54 4.12
N ASN A 13 -13.23 5.72 4.22
CA ASN A 13 -13.78 6.98 3.71
C ASN A 13 -12.89 7.63 2.64
N LEU A 14 -12.05 6.85 1.93
CA LEU A 14 -11.29 7.40 0.81
C LEU A 14 -12.18 7.53 -0.42
N ASP A 15 -12.12 8.69 -1.07
CA ASP A 15 -12.66 8.79 -2.42
C ASP A 15 -11.86 7.89 -3.39
N THR A 16 -12.42 7.66 -4.57
CA THR A 16 -11.82 6.75 -5.55
C THR A 16 -10.46 7.24 -6.05
N ALA A 17 -10.26 8.54 -6.21
CA ALA A 17 -9.01 9.12 -6.72
C ALA A 17 -7.89 9.06 -5.66
N GLU A 18 -8.20 9.32 -4.41
CA GLU A 18 -7.28 9.21 -3.27
C GLU A 18 -6.86 7.75 -3.07
N ARG A 19 -7.81 6.81 -3.15
CA ARG A 19 -7.51 5.38 -3.10
C ARG A 19 -6.53 4.96 -4.21
N LEU A 20 -6.78 5.40 -5.45
CA LEU A 20 -5.91 5.09 -6.59
C LEU A 20 -4.51 5.69 -6.41
N SER A 21 -4.42 6.93 -5.93
CA SER A 21 -3.16 7.61 -5.67
C SER A 21 -2.32 6.85 -4.64
N ARG A 22 -2.94 6.40 -3.54
CA ARG A 22 -2.28 5.59 -2.51
C ARG A 22 -1.84 4.22 -3.01
N LEU A 23 -2.67 3.53 -3.80
CA LEU A 23 -2.28 2.25 -4.41
C LEU A 23 -1.04 2.40 -5.30
N ARG A 24 -1.00 3.44 -6.12
CA ARG A 24 0.16 3.75 -6.99
C ARG A 24 1.39 4.11 -6.18
N ALA A 25 1.24 4.88 -5.11
CA ALA A 25 2.33 5.23 -4.21
C ALA A 25 2.94 3.98 -3.56
N ILE A 26 2.11 3.10 -3.00
CA ILE A 26 2.57 1.83 -2.40
C ILE A 26 3.27 0.95 -3.44
N ARG A 27 2.70 0.84 -4.64
CA ARG A 27 3.32 0.07 -5.73
C ARG A 27 4.70 0.61 -6.09
N ALA A 28 4.84 1.93 -6.21
CA ALA A 28 6.13 2.56 -6.48
C ALA A 28 7.14 2.24 -5.36
N ILE A 29 6.73 2.35 -4.10
CA ILE A 29 7.62 2.03 -2.97
C ILE A 29 8.03 0.55 -3.00
N VAL A 30 7.10 -0.39 -3.22
CA VAL A 30 7.40 -1.82 -3.35
C VAL A 30 8.40 -2.09 -4.47
N CYS A 31 8.21 -1.47 -5.64
CA CYS A 31 9.14 -1.60 -6.76
C CYS A 31 10.54 -1.07 -6.42
N LEU A 32 10.63 0.05 -5.69
CA LEU A 32 11.90 0.69 -5.36
C LEU A 32 12.64 0.00 -4.20
N THR A 33 11.93 -0.53 -3.21
CA THR A 33 12.55 -1.05 -1.97
C THR A 33 12.72 -2.56 -1.97
N CYS A 34 11.91 -3.31 -2.71
CA CYS A 34 11.88 -4.77 -2.61
C CYS A 34 12.55 -5.49 -3.78
N GLY A 35 12.92 -4.81 -4.87
CA GLY A 35 13.54 -5.43 -6.05
C GLY A 35 12.70 -6.59 -6.61
N ARG A 36 13.36 -7.69 -7.02
CA ARG A 36 12.69 -8.89 -7.59
C ARG A 36 11.61 -9.50 -6.67
N PRO A 37 11.80 -9.62 -5.34
CA PRO A 37 10.72 -9.99 -4.42
C PRO A 37 9.45 -9.13 -4.48
N GLY A 38 9.56 -7.87 -4.91
CA GLY A 38 8.45 -6.92 -5.03
C GLY A 38 7.54 -7.14 -6.24
N GLU A 39 7.94 -7.92 -7.24
CA GLU A 39 7.21 -8.03 -8.51
C GLU A 39 5.78 -8.58 -8.35
N VAL A 40 5.62 -9.61 -7.53
CA VAL A 40 4.31 -10.25 -7.30
C VAL A 40 3.34 -9.27 -6.62
N PRO A 41 3.66 -8.67 -5.46
CA PRO A 41 2.80 -7.64 -4.86
C PRO A 41 2.58 -6.42 -5.75
N ALA A 42 3.59 -5.97 -6.51
CA ALA A 42 3.40 -4.87 -7.46
C ALA A 42 2.32 -5.17 -8.51
N ARG A 43 2.25 -6.42 -9.00
CA ARG A 43 1.17 -6.86 -9.91
C ARG A 43 -0.20 -6.89 -9.23
N PHE A 44 -0.26 -7.33 -7.98
CA PHE A 44 -1.50 -7.29 -7.21
C PHE A 44 -1.99 -5.86 -6.96
N LEU A 45 -1.07 -4.91 -6.72
CA LEU A 45 -1.39 -3.50 -6.56
C LEU A 45 -1.87 -2.88 -7.88
N ASP A 46 -1.25 -3.18 -9.03
CA ASP A 46 -1.74 -2.75 -10.36
C ASP A 46 -3.15 -3.32 -10.65
N ARG A 47 -3.40 -4.57 -10.25
CA ARG A 47 -4.73 -5.19 -10.37
C ARG A 47 -5.77 -4.44 -9.51
N ALA A 48 -5.40 -4.07 -8.27
CA ALA A 48 -6.26 -3.37 -7.34
C ALA A 48 -6.61 -1.94 -7.79
N GLU A 49 -5.83 -1.33 -8.70
CA GLU A 49 -6.19 -0.06 -9.34
C GLU A 49 -7.47 -0.18 -10.20
N ARG A 50 -7.73 -1.36 -10.76
CA ARG A 50 -8.87 -1.58 -11.68
C ARG A 50 -9.98 -2.43 -11.06
N ASP A 51 -9.69 -3.14 -9.98
CA ASP A 51 -10.60 -4.06 -9.31
C ASP A 51 -10.55 -3.89 -7.79
N ALA A 52 -11.62 -3.34 -7.22
CA ALA A 52 -11.73 -3.14 -5.78
C ALA A 52 -11.75 -4.47 -5.00
N ALA A 53 -12.18 -5.59 -5.60
CA ALA A 53 -12.16 -6.89 -4.93
C ALA A 53 -10.71 -7.42 -4.76
N ALA A 54 -9.78 -6.97 -5.59
CA ALA A 54 -8.36 -7.33 -5.51
C ALA A 54 -7.60 -6.60 -4.38
N LEU A 55 -8.24 -5.66 -3.67
CA LEU A 55 -7.64 -4.87 -2.58
C LEU A 55 -7.17 -5.75 -1.40
N VAL A 56 -7.98 -6.72 -0.97
CA VAL A 56 -7.66 -7.58 0.18
C VAL A 56 -6.53 -8.56 -0.16
N PRO A 57 -6.54 -9.25 -1.32
CA PRO A 57 -5.39 -10.03 -1.78
C PRO A 57 -4.10 -9.23 -1.89
N ALA A 58 -4.15 -8.00 -2.45
CA ALA A 58 -2.97 -7.15 -2.58
C ALA A 58 -2.36 -6.75 -1.22
N LEU A 59 -3.22 -6.47 -0.23
CA LEU A 59 -2.81 -6.21 1.15
C LEU A 59 -2.07 -7.41 1.74
N ASN A 60 -2.65 -8.61 1.64
CA ASN A 60 -2.09 -9.81 2.25
C ASN A 60 -0.71 -10.16 1.68
N VAL A 61 -0.53 -10.02 0.37
CA VAL A 61 0.77 -10.26 -0.29
C VAL A 61 1.79 -9.18 0.09
N SER A 62 1.36 -7.91 0.18
CA SER A 62 2.24 -6.82 0.63
C SER A 62 2.61 -6.95 2.11
N HIS A 63 1.70 -7.43 2.95
CA HIS A 63 1.95 -7.68 4.37
C HIS A 63 2.81 -8.94 4.59
N ALA A 64 2.71 -9.93 3.71
CA ALA A 64 3.63 -11.08 3.72
C ALA A 64 5.07 -10.66 3.39
N LEU A 65 5.27 -9.69 2.48
CA LEU A 65 6.58 -9.03 2.32
C LEU A 65 6.97 -8.17 3.53
N ALA A 66 5.99 -7.66 4.28
CA ALA A 66 6.21 -6.76 5.42
C ALA A 66 6.97 -7.38 6.58
N LEU A 67 6.75 -8.67 6.81
CA LEU A 67 7.45 -9.43 7.86
C LEU A 67 8.96 -9.49 7.64
N ALA A 68 9.45 -9.17 6.43
CA ALA A 68 10.86 -9.00 6.11
C ALA A 68 11.31 -7.54 5.90
N GLY A 69 10.41 -6.55 5.73
CA GLY A 69 10.85 -5.17 5.40
C GLY A 69 9.82 -4.02 5.30
N CYS A 70 8.50 -4.23 5.35
CA CYS A 70 7.53 -3.13 5.12
C CYS A 70 7.27 -2.23 6.32
N ARG A 71 7.93 -2.41 7.47
CA ARG A 71 7.94 -1.34 8.48
C ARG A 71 8.46 -0.04 7.87
N HIS A 72 9.44 -0.10 6.98
CA HIS A 72 9.96 1.08 6.30
C HIS A 72 8.97 1.63 5.27
N VAL A 73 8.38 0.77 4.44
CA VAL A 73 7.39 1.17 3.41
C VAL A 73 6.17 1.86 4.01
N LEU A 74 5.55 1.23 5.01
CA LEU A 74 4.39 1.80 5.69
C LEU A 74 4.77 3.04 6.51
N ALA A 75 5.98 3.10 7.07
CA ALA A 75 6.47 4.30 7.76
C ALA A 75 6.77 5.46 6.78
N SER A 76 7.28 5.19 5.58
CA SER A 76 7.54 6.20 4.54
C SER A 76 6.23 6.77 4.00
N ASP A 77 5.24 5.92 3.73
CA ASP A 77 3.89 6.35 3.37
C ASP A 77 3.24 7.14 4.52
N ALA A 78 3.36 6.64 5.76
CA ALA A 78 2.96 7.34 6.98
C ALA A 78 3.56 8.75 7.14
N ALA A 79 4.83 8.90 6.77
CA ALA A 79 5.53 10.18 6.82
C ALA A 79 5.06 11.14 5.73
N LEU A 80 4.74 10.66 4.53
CA LEU A 80 4.27 11.48 3.41
C LEU A 80 2.90 12.10 3.66
N HIS A 81 1.97 11.37 4.29
CA HIS A 81 0.62 11.92 4.56
C HIS A 81 0.41 12.43 6.00
N ARG A 82 1.44 12.38 6.87
CA ARG A 82 1.42 13.17 8.11
C ARG A 82 1.57 14.64 7.73
N ARG A 83 0.53 15.46 7.97
CA ARG A 83 0.67 16.92 7.98
C ARG A 83 1.79 17.27 8.95
N ARG A 84 2.86 17.88 8.42
CA ARG A 84 3.93 18.47 9.25
C ARG A 84 3.29 19.53 10.15
N PRO A 85 3.61 19.57 11.46
CA PRO A 85 3.21 20.69 12.31
C PRO A 85 3.81 22.01 11.81
#